data_AF-A0A8W8IWD9-F1
#
_entry.id   AF-A0A8W8IWD9-F1
#
_cell.length_a   1.000
_cell.length_b   1.000
_cell.length_c   1.000
_cell.angle_alpha   90.00
_cell.angle_beta   90.00
_cell.angle_gamma   90.00
#
_symmetry.space_group_name_H-M   'P 1'
#
loop_
_entity.id
_entity.type
_entity.pdbx_description
1 polymer ?
#
loop_
_entity_poly.entity_id
_entity_poly.type
_entity_poly.pdbx_seq_one_letter_code
_entity_poly.pdbx_strand_id
1 'polypeptide(L)'
;MPPKRGQKPSTQTRSKKRKTNSGISESTPPVPMDADLQINTQPTSAIDYDKLALAILKHSAPAPANEITASPALIACSNTPGPSSMSSPQDSLPTSTGLGDLLDKVFTGSLPDSSPSTSHTDGGSQGPISSLTPICQKLLSSALSPSSSLAYRRSWSLLLTWKPQISLPVSVIDICNFIGHLFLQNYSPSTILSHISAVSFVHKLYNILDPTQAFVTKKILKGCQSLGSRKDARLPITGPILQQIIAALDHTVSQYSLRLLLRALFLLAFHAFLRLGEITVKSLKAKNCVLQRSDVTFSKGPSRAVQIIMRDYKTNKHHTPLIISVQACPDSTYCPVTALFNYIQWYKHTTGPLFQTIDGLPVTYSMVTSQLKSAIQFIGLSPEQFKGHSFRIGAATHAASMGFSDQVIQKMGRWNSDAFKHYIRIQSFKL
;
A
#
# COMPACT_ATOMS: atom_id res chain seq x y z
N MET A 1 -68.88 -20.92 3.25
CA MET A 1 -69.69 -20.48 2.10
C MET A 1 -68.83 -19.60 1.19
N PRO A 2 -68.53 -20.04 -0.05
CA PRO A 2 -67.96 -19.21 -1.12
C PRO A 2 -69.06 -18.75 -2.09
N PRO A 3 -68.79 -17.85 -3.05
CA PRO A 3 -68.53 -18.31 -4.45
C PRO A 3 -67.60 -17.34 -5.24
N LYS A 4 -67.20 -17.52 -6.51
CA LYS A 4 -66.93 -18.64 -7.45
C LYS A 4 -66.15 -18.01 -8.63
N ARG A 5 -65.31 -18.83 -9.28
CA ARG A 5 -64.65 -18.61 -10.58
C ARG A 5 -65.63 -18.42 -11.75
N GLY A 6 -65.16 -17.77 -12.82
CA GLY A 6 -65.61 -17.95 -14.21
C GLY A 6 -64.44 -17.73 -15.20
N GLN A 7 -64.22 -18.69 -16.10
CA GLN A 7 -63.11 -18.81 -17.07
C GLN A 7 -63.46 -18.22 -18.47
N LYS A 8 -62.42 -17.74 -19.18
CA LYS A 8 -62.03 -17.82 -20.64
C LYS A 8 -63.06 -18.24 -21.72
N PRO A 9 -62.94 -17.84 -23.03
CA PRO A 9 -61.72 -18.06 -23.87
C PRO A 9 -61.45 -17.06 -25.05
N SER A 10 -60.18 -16.84 -25.45
CA SER A 10 -59.48 -17.26 -26.70
C SER A 10 -59.92 -16.66 -28.04
N THR A 11 -58.97 -15.99 -28.74
CA THR A 11 -58.64 -16.31 -30.15
C THR A 11 -57.27 -15.76 -30.54
N GLN A 12 -56.41 -16.64 -31.05
CA GLN A 12 -55.21 -16.33 -31.83
C GLN A 12 -55.61 -15.96 -33.26
N THR A 13 -54.88 -15.05 -33.91
CA THR A 13 -54.55 -15.24 -35.33
C THR A 13 -53.16 -14.71 -35.66
N ARG A 14 -52.50 -15.42 -36.56
CA ARG A 14 -51.08 -15.41 -36.90
C ARG A 14 -50.98 -15.29 -38.42
N SER A 15 -50.18 -14.37 -38.97
CA SER A 15 -49.69 -14.41 -40.37
C SER A 15 -48.67 -13.28 -40.59
N LYS A 16 -47.35 -13.52 -40.66
CA LYS A 16 -46.49 -14.07 -41.75
C LYS A 16 -46.39 -13.22 -43.04
N LYS A 17 -45.22 -12.58 -43.19
CA LYS A 17 -44.25 -12.58 -44.32
C LYS A 17 -44.66 -12.10 -45.74
N ARG A 18 -43.88 -11.14 -46.26
CA ARG A 18 -43.04 -11.18 -47.50
C ARG A 18 -42.26 -9.84 -47.60
N LYS A 19 -40.91 -9.71 -47.68
CA LYS A 19 -39.90 -10.09 -48.72
C LYS A 19 -40.34 -9.62 -50.12
N THR A 20 -39.60 -8.81 -50.89
CA THR A 20 -38.14 -8.76 -51.20
C THR A 20 -37.77 -7.56 -52.11
N ASN A 21 -36.49 -7.12 -52.05
CA ASN A 21 -35.52 -6.67 -53.10
C ASN A 21 -35.92 -5.59 -54.13
N SER A 22 -35.06 -4.75 -54.72
CA SER A 22 -33.59 -4.53 -54.88
C SER A 22 -33.49 -3.23 -55.72
N GLY A 23 -32.55 -2.28 -55.59
CA GLY A 23 -31.11 -2.37 -55.86
C GLY A 23 -30.60 -1.06 -56.50
N ILE A 24 -29.45 -0.57 -56.01
CA ILE A 24 -28.29 0.10 -56.67
C ILE A 24 -28.50 1.33 -57.60
N SER A 25 -27.92 2.49 -57.22
CA SER A 25 -26.84 3.18 -57.98
C SER A 25 -26.34 4.45 -57.25
N GLU A 26 -25.06 4.74 -57.47
CA GLU A 26 -24.20 5.77 -56.87
C GLU A 26 -24.58 7.21 -57.23
N SER A 27 -24.35 8.16 -56.31
CA SER A 27 -23.76 9.47 -56.65
C SER A 27 -23.32 10.22 -55.39
N THR A 28 -22.06 10.64 -55.43
CA THR A 28 -21.28 11.38 -54.44
C THR A 28 -21.79 12.82 -54.25
N PRO A 29 -21.80 13.39 -53.03
CA PRO A 29 -21.83 14.83 -52.85
C PRO A 29 -20.43 15.40 -52.49
N PRO A 30 -20.15 16.68 -52.80
CA PRO A 30 -18.81 17.25 -52.78
C PRO A 30 -18.35 17.66 -51.38
N VAL A 31 -17.03 17.65 -51.20
CA VAL A 31 -16.30 18.16 -50.02
C VAL A 31 -16.22 19.69 -50.08
N PRO A 32 -16.49 20.42 -48.98
CA PRO A 32 -15.92 21.74 -48.74
C PRO A 32 -14.62 21.60 -47.94
N MET A 33 -13.54 22.16 -48.50
CA MET A 33 -12.27 22.42 -47.82
C MET A 33 -12.43 23.55 -46.78
N ASP A 34 -11.48 23.55 -45.84
CA ASP A 34 -11.15 24.54 -44.82
C ASP A 34 -11.92 24.50 -43.48
N ALA A 35 -11.32 23.77 -42.53
CA ALA A 35 -11.32 24.14 -41.12
C ALA A 35 -10.01 23.69 -40.48
N ASP A 36 -9.35 24.62 -39.80
CA ASP A 36 -8.02 24.54 -39.19
C ASP A 36 -7.73 23.24 -38.41
N LEU A 37 -6.61 22.60 -38.76
CA LEU A 37 -5.95 21.58 -37.94
C LEU A 37 -5.35 22.23 -36.69
N GLN A 38 -6.18 22.49 -35.68
CA GLN A 38 -5.68 22.65 -34.32
C GLN A 38 -5.20 21.28 -33.81
N ILE A 39 -3.88 21.11 -33.78
CA ILE A 39 -3.22 20.03 -33.05
C ILE A 39 -3.57 20.21 -31.57
N ASN A 40 -4.56 19.44 -31.12
CA ASN A 40 -4.89 19.33 -29.70
C ASN A 40 -3.80 18.50 -29.02
N THR A 41 -2.69 19.16 -28.64
CA THR A 41 -1.73 18.60 -27.69
C THR A 41 -2.40 18.51 -26.33
N GLN A 42 -3.09 17.39 -26.08
CA GLN A 42 -3.40 17.03 -24.71
C GLN A 42 -2.08 16.97 -23.93
N PRO A 43 -1.96 17.65 -22.77
CA PRO A 43 -0.80 17.47 -21.92
C PRO A 43 -0.74 15.99 -21.57
N THR A 44 0.32 15.31 -22.02
CA THR A 44 0.66 13.97 -21.54
C THR A 44 0.56 14.01 -20.02
N SER A 45 -0.39 13.28 -19.46
CA SER A 45 -0.58 13.22 -18.02
C SER A 45 0.75 12.77 -17.40
N ALA A 46 1.51 13.72 -16.88
CA ALA A 46 2.78 13.45 -16.24
C ALA A 46 2.46 12.45 -15.12
N ILE A 47 3.08 11.27 -15.20
CA ILE A 47 2.97 10.28 -14.12
C ILE A 47 3.49 10.99 -12.87
N ASP A 48 2.59 11.26 -11.94
CA ASP A 48 2.93 11.85 -10.65
C ASP A 48 3.68 10.78 -9.85
N TYR A 49 5.00 10.80 -10.01
CA TYR A 49 5.89 9.86 -9.35
C TYR A 49 5.86 10.04 -7.84
N ASP A 50 5.47 11.19 -7.29
CA ASP A 50 5.28 11.34 -5.84
C ASP A 50 4.05 10.56 -5.38
N LYS A 51 2.98 10.54 -6.18
CA LYS A 51 1.79 9.72 -5.95
C LYS A 51 2.10 8.23 -6.11
N LEU A 52 2.93 7.85 -7.08
CA LEU A 52 3.38 6.48 -7.32
C LEU A 52 4.34 5.99 -6.22
N ALA A 53 5.27 6.84 -5.79
CA ALA A 53 6.20 6.65 -4.69
C ALA A 53 5.47 6.45 -3.36
N LEU A 54 4.53 7.34 -3.06
CA LEU A 54 3.66 7.23 -1.90
C LEU A 54 2.83 5.96 -1.97
N ALA A 55 2.37 5.52 -3.14
CA ALA A 55 1.67 4.23 -3.28
C ALA A 55 2.60 3.03 -3.01
N ILE A 56 3.86 3.13 -3.42
CA ILE A 56 4.86 2.06 -3.32
C ILE A 56 5.44 1.91 -1.91
N LEU A 57 5.80 3.02 -1.25
CA LEU A 57 6.18 3.06 0.17
C LEU A 57 5.05 2.54 1.07
N LYS A 58 3.80 2.66 0.60
CA LYS A 58 2.64 2.13 1.32
C LYS A 58 2.55 0.59 1.25
N HIS A 59 3.33 -0.09 0.42
CA HIS A 59 3.24 -1.55 0.21
C HIS A 59 4.53 -2.35 0.50
N SER A 60 5.65 -1.70 0.80
CA SER A 60 6.89 -2.38 1.17
C SER A 60 6.83 -2.94 2.60
N ALA A 61 6.84 -4.27 2.71
CA ALA A 61 7.19 -4.98 3.95
C ALA A 61 8.73 -5.10 4.04
N PRO A 62 9.34 -5.14 5.24
CA PRO A 62 10.78 -5.33 5.37
C PRO A 62 11.18 -6.68 4.76
N ALA A 63 12.22 -6.68 3.91
CA ALA A 63 12.82 -7.89 3.39
C ALA A 63 13.64 -8.59 4.49
N PRO A 64 13.65 -9.93 4.56
CA PRO A 64 14.58 -10.66 5.42
C PRO A 64 16.00 -10.60 4.83
N ALA A 65 17.00 -10.49 5.70
CA ALA A 65 18.40 -10.67 5.34
C ALA A 65 18.61 -12.14 4.95
N ASN A 66 19.24 -12.41 3.79
CA ASN A 66 19.79 -13.72 3.50
C ASN A 66 21.00 -13.62 2.56
N GLU A 67 21.88 -14.59 2.76
CA GLU A 67 23.29 -14.70 2.40
C GLU A 67 23.58 -14.80 0.90
N ILE A 68 24.78 -14.33 0.55
CA ILE A 68 25.35 -14.26 -0.79
C ILE A 68 25.83 -15.65 -1.19
N THR A 69 25.31 -16.20 -2.29
CA THR A 69 25.94 -17.28 -3.05
C THR A 69 26.02 -16.90 -4.52
N ALA A 70 27.15 -17.27 -5.12
CA ALA A 70 27.78 -16.64 -6.27
C ALA A 70 27.22 -17.04 -7.65
N SER A 71 27.38 -16.14 -8.62
CA SER A 71 27.76 -16.37 -10.04
C SER A 71 27.56 -15.09 -10.89
N PRO A 72 28.04 -15.01 -12.14
CA PRO A 72 29.41 -15.21 -12.63
C PRO A 72 29.97 -13.94 -13.32
N ALA A 73 31.27 -13.97 -13.59
CA ALA A 73 32.09 -12.88 -14.10
C ALA A 73 31.75 -12.40 -15.53
N LEU A 74 31.86 -11.08 -15.76
CA LEU A 74 32.08 -10.48 -17.07
C LEU A 74 33.16 -9.39 -16.99
N ILE A 75 34.34 -9.78 -17.47
CA ILE A 75 35.33 -9.05 -18.29
C ILE A 75 35.55 -7.56 -17.99
N ALA A 76 36.72 -7.29 -17.39
CA ALA A 76 37.32 -5.98 -17.27
C ALA A 76 38.02 -5.56 -18.58
N CYS A 77 37.89 -4.28 -18.95
CA CYS A 77 38.86 -3.61 -19.80
C CYS A 77 39.29 -2.30 -19.13
N SER A 78 40.55 -2.30 -18.72
CA SER A 78 41.38 -1.16 -18.36
C SER A 78 41.61 -0.23 -19.56
N ASN A 79 41.64 1.08 -19.31
CA ASN A 79 42.67 1.99 -19.85
C ASN A 79 42.53 3.40 -19.24
N THR A 80 43.62 3.87 -18.65
CA THR A 80 43.97 5.27 -18.41
C THR A 80 44.68 5.83 -19.67
N PRO A 81 44.65 7.15 -19.96
CA PRO A 81 45.68 8.04 -19.38
C PRO A 81 45.27 9.51 -19.13
N GLY A 82 46.01 10.17 -18.23
CA GLY A 82 46.62 11.49 -18.45
C GLY A 82 45.79 12.78 -18.21
N PRO A 83 46.28 13.75 -17.41
CA PRO A 83 45.51 14.92 -16.99
C PRO A 83 45.68 16.13 -17.93
N SER A 84 44.66 17.00 -17.98
CA SER A 84 44.77 18.36 -18.52
C SER A 84 43.89 19.29 -17.68
N SER A 85 44.53 20.31 -17.11
CA SER A 85 43.94 21.37 -16.31
C SER A 85 43.15 22.34 -17.20
N MET A 86 42.06 22.91 -16.66
CA MET A 86 41.67 24.33 -16.83
C MET A 86 40.55 24.65 -15.83
N SER A 87 40.79 25.71 -15.08
CA SER A 87 40.08 26.24 -13.90
C SER A 87 38.85 27.08 -14.26
N SER A 88 37.79 27.03 -13.43
CA SER A 88 36.93 28.16 -12.96
C SER A 88 35.70 27.62 -12.19
N PRO A 89 34.97 28.45 -11.44
CA PRO A 89 35.12 28.81 -10.03
C PRO A 89 34.32 27.88 -9.09
N GLN A 90 34.85 27.68 -7.88
CA GLN A 90 34.24 26.88 -6.82
C GLN A 90 33.17 27.66 -6.06
N ASP A 91 31.93 27.17 -6.07
CA ASP A 91 30.98 27.40 -4.97
C ASP A 91 31.08 26.24 -3.99
N SER A 92 31.38 26.57 -2.73
CA SER A 92 31.66 25.62 -1.65
C SER A 92 30.44 24.78 -1.28
N LEU A 93 30.49 23.49 -1.62
CA LEU A 93 29.53 22.44 -1.27
C LEU A 93 29.87 21.85 0.11
N PRO A 94 28.88 21.43 0.92
CA PRO A 94 29.16 20.75 2.19
C PRO A 94 29.84 19.40 1.96
N THR A 95 30.95 19.19 2.67
CA THR A 95 31.73 17.95 2.75
C THR A 95 30.90 16.79 3.35
N SER A 96 31.31 15.55 3.06
CA SER A 96 30.60 14.29 3.31
C SER A 96 30.14 14.05 4.76
N THR A 97 30.71 14.74 5.76
CA THR A 97 30.22 14.75 7.14
C THR A 97 28.91 15.52 7.32
N GLY A 98 28.68 16.59 6.55
CA GLY A 98 27.49 17.44 6.67
C GLY A 98 26.21 16.84 6.10
N LEU A 99 26.30 15.90 5.13
CA LEU A 99 25.13 15.28 4.52
C LEU A 99 24.41 14.33 5.49
N GLY A 100 25.15 13.63 6.36
CA GLY A 100 24.56 12.78 7.40
C GLY A 100 23.70 13.61 8.38
N ASP A 101 24.26 14.70 8.91
CA ASP A 101 23.56 15.62 9.80
C ASP A 101 22.36 16.28 9.12
N LEU A 102 22.48 16.60 7.83
CA LEU A 102 21.39 17.13 7.02
C LEU A 102 20.21 16.16 6.94
N LEU A 103 20.48 14.89 6.64
CA LEU A 103 19.48 13.84 6.53
C LEU A 103 18.83 13.54 7.88
N ASP A 104 19.61 13.61 8.95
CA ASP A 104 19.10 13.48 10.31
C ASP A 104 18.16 14.64 10.62
N LYS A 105 18.56 15.89 10.40
CA LYS A 105 17.67 17.06 10.55
C LYS A 105 16.36 16.93 9.74
N VAL A 106 16.45 16.47 8.50
CA VAL A 106 15.28 16.30 7.60
C VAL A 106 14.35 15.17 8.06
N PHE A 107 14.88 14.05 8.56
CA PHE A 107 14.08 12.84 8.80
C PHE A 107 13.86 12.48 10.27
N THR A 108 14.58 13.07 11.23
CA THR A 108 14.35 12.91 12.68
C THR A 108 13.53 14.05 13.29
N GLY A 109 13.25 15.11 12.53
CA GLY A 109 12.44 16.25 12.98
C GLY A 109 13.18 17.18 13.94
N SER A 110 14.51 17.10 13.99
CA SER A 110 15.38 17.96 14.80
C SER A 110 15.84 19.17 13.99
N LEU A 111 14.91 19.92 13.39
CA LEU A 111 15.22 21.24 12.85
C LEU A 111 15.42 22.19 14.05
N PRO A 112 16.54 22.93 14.13
CA PRO A 112 16.84 23.72 15.31
C PRO A 112 15.79 24.81 15.53
N ASP A 113 15.29 24.91 16.77
CA ASP A 113 14.54 26.08 17.23
C ASP A 113 15.41 27.32 16.98
N SER A 114 14.93 28.23 16.14
CA SER A 114 15.54 29.54 15.97
C SER A 114 15.36 30.35 17.26
N SER A 115 16.23 30.13 18.23
CA SER A 115 16.45 31.09 19.30
C SER A 115 17.38 32.19 18.75
N PRO A 116 17.08 33.48 18.95
CA PRO A 116 17.92 34.56 18.46
C PRO A 116 19.16 34.68 19.37
N SER A 117 20.22 33.95 19.05
CA SER A 117 21.54 34.19 19.62
C SER A 117 22.36 35.02 18.63
N THR A 118 22.55 36.28 18.98
CA THR A 118 23.45 37.25 18.34
C THR A 118 24.90 36.78 18.35
N SER A 119 25.47 36.51 17.18
CA SER A 119 26.85 36.86 16.83
C SER A 119 27.03 36.79 15.31
N HIS A 120 27.48 37.91 14.74
CA HIS A 120 27.83 38.07 13.33
C HIS A 120 29.11 37.31 12.96
N THR A 121 29.33 37.22 11.64
CA THR A 121 30.52 36.74 10.90
C THR A 121 30.67 35.22 10.74
N ASP A 122 29.96 34.64 9.76
CA ASP A 122 30.62 34.07 8.57
C ASP A 122 29.59 33.74 7.49
N GLY A 123 29.88 34.16 6.26
CA GLY A 123 29.04 34.00 5.07
C GLY A 123 29.03 32.57 4.55
N GLY A 124 28.42 31.65 5.29
CA GLY A 124 28.02 30.34 4.77
C GLY A 124 26.62 30.45 4.19
N SER A 125 26.42 30.04 2.94
CA SER A 125 25.12 29.97 2.28
C SER A 125 24.15 29.08 3.08
N GLN A 126 23.40 29.72 3.97
CA GLN A 126 22.35 29.11 4.77
C GLN A 126 21.23 28.68 3.80
N GLY A 127 21.17 27.38 3.51
CA GLY A 127 20.18 26.85 2.56
C GLY A 127 18.74 27.27 2.90
N PRO A 128 17.81 27.28 1.94
CA PRO A 128 16.50 27.95 2.04
C PRO A 128 15.61 27.49 3.20
N ILE A 129 15.93 26.36 3.83
CA ILE A 129 15.19 25.76 4.95
C ILE A 129 15.65 26.35 6.30
N SER A 130 16.89 26.84 6.38
CA SER A 130 17.48 27.34 7.64
C SER A 130 16.93 28.69 8.09
N SER A 131 16.27 29.43 7.18
CA SER A 131 15.54 30.68 7.47
C SER A 131 14.05 30.48 7.79
N LEU A 132 13.55 29.23 7.82
CA LEU A 132 12.16 28.96 8.14
C LEU A 132 11.86 29.24 9.61
N THR A 133 10.70 29.85 9.87
CA THR A 133 10.16 30.02 11.22
C THR A 133 9.95 28.66 11.89
N PRO A 134 9.98 28.57 13.24
CA PRO A 134 9.76 27.30 13.96
C PRO A 134 8.44 26.61 13.58
N ILE A 135 7.38 27.39 13.32
CA ILE A 135 6.10 26.84 12.88
C ILE A 135 6.19 26.22 11.48
N CYS A 136 6.89 26.85 10.53
CA CYS A 136 7.13 26.29 9.20
C CYS A 136 7.99 25.02 9.27
N GLN A 137 9.00 25.00 10.14
CA GLN A 137 9.81 23.80 10.39
C GLN A 137 8.98 22.65 10.97
N LYS A 138 8.07 22.94 11.91
CA LYS A 138 7.14 21.96 12.49
C LYS A 138 6.14 21.42 11.46
N LEU A 139 5.61 22.28 10.59
CA LEU A 139 4.72 21.87 9.51
C LEU A 139 5.44 20.96 8.51
N LEU A 140 6.68 21.33 8.16
CA LEU A 140 7.53 20.55 7.27
C LEU A 140 7.87 19.18 7.86
N SER A 141 8.26 19.10 9.13
CA SER A 141 8.57 17.83 9.80
C SER A 141 7.33 16.93 9.95
N SER A 142 6.13 17.51 9.96
CA SER A 142 4.85 16.80 9.99
C SER A 142 4.38 16.31 8.61
N ALA A 143 5.04 16.71 7.51
CA ALA A 143 4.62 16.35 6.15
C ALA A 143 4.83 14.87 5.83
N LEU A 144 5.79 14.20 6.49
CA LEU A 144 6.04 12.77 6.38
C LEU A 144 5.56 12.03 7.63
N SER A 145 4.94 10.86 7.43
CA SER A 145 4.67 9.97 8.56
C SER A 145 5.97 9.45 9.16
N PRO A 146 6.04 9.11 10.47
CA PRO A 146 7.24 8.55 11.09
C PRO A 146 7.78 7.32 10.34
N SER A 147 6.88 6.48 9.81
CA SER A 147 7.28 5.31 9.01
C SER A 147 7.88 5.68 7.65
N SER A 148 7.40 6.76 7.02
CA SER A 148 7.92 7.28 5.77
C SER A 148 9.31 7.91 5.98
N SER A 149 9.49 8.68 7.05
CA SER A 149 10.79 9.29 7.39
C SER A 149 11.85 8.22 7.62
N LEU A 150 11.53 7.15 8.37
CA LEU A 150 12.44 6.01 8.55
C LEU A 150 12.76 5.28 7.24
N ALA A 151 11.78 5.11 6.36
CA ALA A 151 12.00 4.48 5.05
C ALA A 151 12.89 5.34 4.14
N TYR A 152 12.71 6.66 4.17
CA TYR A 152 13.54 7.60 3.41
C TYR A 152 14.96 7.66 3.95
N ARG A 153 15.13 7.71 5.28
CA ARG A 153 16.44 7.62 5.93
C ARG A 153 17.19 6.35 5.51
N ARG A 154 16.53 5.19 5.55
CA ARG A 154 17.15 3.92 5.08
C ARG A 154 17.56 3.96 3.61
N SER A 155 16.76 4.62 2.76
CA SER A 155 17.08 4.75 1.34
C SER A 155 18.35 5.59 1.13
N TRP A 156 18.50 6.65 1.91
CA TRP A 156 19.71 7.47 1.92
C TRP A 156 20.91 6.74 2.51
N SER A 157 20.74 5.98 3.60
CA SER A 157 21.81 5.12 4.13
C SER A 157 22.29 4.14 3.06
N LEU A 158 21.36 3.51 2.32
CA LEU A 158 21.72 2.58 1.24
C LEU A 158 22.49 3.26 0.11
N LEU A 159 22.09 4.48 -0.28
CA LEU A 159 22.80 5.28 -1.28
C LEU A 159 24.23 5.62 -0.82
N LEU A 160 24.38 6.03 0.44
CA LEU A 160 25.68 6.36 1.04
C LEU A 160 26.56 5.12 1.24
N THR A 161 25.98 3.96 1.53
CA THR A 161 26.73 2.69 1.56
C THR A 161 27.25 2.32 0.17
N TRP A 162 26.43 2.51 -0.87
CA TRP A 162 26.85 2.24 -2.26
C TRP A 162 27.90 3.24 -2.75
N LYS A 163 27.75 4.52 -2.43
CA LYS A 163 28.69 5.59 -2.80
C LYS A 163 28.91 6.54 -1.61
N PRO A 164 29.96 6.31 -0.79
CA PRO A 164 30.21 7.11 0.42
C PRO A 164 30.49 8.60 0.17
N GLN A 165 31.09 8.93 -0.96
CA GLN A 165 31.48 10.31 -1.31
C GLN A 165 30.42 11.00 -2.19
N ILE A 166 29.14 10.79 -1.90
CA ILE A 166 28.06 11.48 -2.61
C ILE A 166 27.85 12.89 -2.02
N SER A 167 27.61 13.87 -2.89
CA SER A 167 27.24 15.23 -2.50
C SER A 167 25.93 15.63 -3.18
N LEU A 168 25.30 16.69 -2.67
CA LEU A 168 24.11 17.29 -3.28
C LEU A 168 24.53 18.43 -4.23
N PRO A 169 23.94 18.53 -5.44
CA PRO A 169 22.95 17.64 -6.02
C PRO A 169 23.57 16.29 -6.46
N VAL A 170 22.83 15.20 -6.27
CA VAL A 170 23.23 13.89 -6.79
C VAL A 170 23.18 13.94 -8.32
N SER A 171 24.22 13.44 -8.99
CA SER A 171 24.26 13.46 -10.45
C SER A 171 23.20 12.52 -11.06
N VAL A 172 22.70 12.85 -12.26
CA VAL A 172 21.80 11.97 -13.03
C VAL A 172 22.43 10.60 -13.25
N ILE A 173 23.74 10.57 -13.54
CA ILE A 173 24.51 9.34 -13.76
C ILE A 173 24.52 8.48 -12.48
N ASP A 174 24.73 9.09 -11.32
CA ASP A 174 24.74 8.37 -10.05
C ASP A 174 23.36 7.78 -9.71
N ILE A 175 22.26 8.49 -9.98
CA ILE A 175 20.92 7.93 -9.81
C ILE A 175 20.71 6.73 -10.74
N CYS A 176 21.08 6.86 -12.01
CA CYS A 176 20.96 5.78 -12.99
C CYS A 176 21.76 4.54 -12.58
N ASN A 177 23.01 4.73 -12.14
CA ASN A 177 23.87 3.64 -11.67
C ASN A 177 23.37 3.05 -10.34
N PHE A 178 22.81 3.87 -9.45
CA PHE A 178 22.19 3.38 -8.21
C PHE A 178 20.97 2.51 -8.50
N ILE A 179 20.11 2.89 -9.46
CA ILE A 179 19.00 2.04 -9.92
C ILE A 179 19.53 0.69 -10.43
N GLY A 180 20.57 0.72 -11.27
CA GLY A 180 21.22 -0.49 -11.76
C GLY A 180 21.77 -1.37 -10.64
N HIS A 181 22.47 -0.77 -9.67
CA HIS A 181 22.99 -1.48 -8.50
C HIS A 181 21.86 -2.16 -7.71
N LEU A 182 20.78 -1.44 -7.38
CA LEU A 182 19.64 -2.02 -6.66
C LEU A 182 18.98 -3.15 -7.46
N PHE A 183 18.89 -3.02 -8.78
CA PHE A 183 18.35 -4.07 -9.65
C PHE A 183 19.21 -5.34 -9.59
N LEU A 184 20.54 -5.21 -9.66
CA LEU A 184 21.47 -6.34 -9.52
C LEU A 184 21.40 -6.99 -8.13
N GLN A 185 21.08 -6.22 -7.10
CA GLN A 185 20.83 -6.71 -5.74
C GLN A 185 19.42 -7.32 -5.57
N ASN A 186 18.72 -7.61 -6.66
CA ASN A 186 17.40 -8.26 -6.68
C ASN A 186 16.27 -7.49 -5.96
N TYR A 187 16.42 -6.18 -5.76
CA TYR A 187 15.31 -5.36 -5.27
C TYR A 187 14.17 -5.34 -6.28
N SER A 188 12.93 -5.43 -5.79
CA SER A 188 11.77 -5.32 -6.69
C SER A 188 11.67 -3.91 -7.29
N PRO A 189 11.12 -3.73 -8.51
CA PRO A 189 10.99 -2.42 -9.14
C PRO A 189 10.23 -1.41 -8.29
N SER A 190 9.23 -1.88 -7.53
CA SER A 190 8.55 -1.05 -6.54
C SER A 190 9.53 -0.56 -5.48
N THR A 191 10.33 -1.44 -4.88
CA THR A 191 11.27 -1.05 -3.83
C THR A 191 12.34 -0.10 -4.35
N ILE A 192 12.84 -0.33 -5.57
CA ILE A 192 13.77 0.58 -6.25
C ILE A 192 13.16 1.97 -6.38
N LEU A 193 11.94 2.06 -6.94
CA LEU A 193 11.25 3.35 -7.08
C LEU A 193 11.02 4.02 -5.72
N SER A 194 10.74 3.25 -4.67
CA SER A 194 10.66 3.73 -3.29
C SER A 194 11.94 4.44 -2.84
N HIS A 195 13.10 3.85 -3.13
CA HIS A 195 14.41 4.41 -2.78
C HIS A 195 14.70 5.69 -3.59
N ILE A 196 14.44 5.66 -4.89
CA ILE A 196 14.64 6.85 -5.75
C ILE A 196 13.75 8.01 -5.32
N SER A 197 12.55 7.73 -4.82
CA SER A 197 11.64 8.76 -4.32
C SER A 197 12.15 9.45 -3.05
N ALA A 198 12.88 8.74 -2.19
CA ALA A 198 13.53 9.35 -1.04
C ALA A 198 14.62 10.34 -1.47
N VAL A 199 15.31 10.06 -2.58
CA VAL A 199 16.32 10.95 -3.15
C VAL A 199 15.67 12.18 -3.78
N SER A 200 14.61 11.97 -4.57
CA SER A 200 13.77 13.04 -5.14
C SER A 200 13.25 13.99 -4.06
N PHE A 201 12.75 13.44 -2.94
CA PHE A 201 12.20 14.23 -1.83
C PHE A 201 13.21 15.25 -1.28
N VAL A 202 14.45 14.83 -1.00
CA VAL A 202 15.48 15.74 -0.48
C VAL A 202 15.85 16.80 -1.52
N HIS A 203 15.97 16.43 -2.80
CA HIS A 203 16.29 17.42 -3.85
C HIS A 203 15.20 18.49 -3.96
N LYS A 204 13.93 18.07 -3.99
CA LYS A 204 12.78 19.00 -3.99
C LYS A 204 12.75 19.85 -2.74
N LEU A 205 13.04 19.27 -1.58
CA LEU A 205 13.02 19.96 -0.30
C LEU A 205 14.05 21.10 -0.22
N TYR A 206 15.26 20.88 -0.75
CA TYR A 206 16.30 21.90 -0.84
C TYR A 206 16.15 22.82 -2.06
N ASN A 207 15.07 22.68 -2.84
CA ASN A 207 14.84 23.42 -4.07
C ASN A 207 16.00 23.31 -5.08
N ILE A 208 16.61 22.13 -5.16
CA ILE A 208 17.67 21.80 -6.11
C ILE A 208 17.13 20.91 -7.24
N LEU A 209 17.79 20.93 -8.39
CA LEU A 209 17.39 20.13 -9.55
C LEU A 209 17.26 18.65 -9.17
N ASP A 210 16.09 18.07 -9.42
CA ASP A 210 15.82 16.67 -9.10
C ASP A 210 16.35 15.73 -10.22
N PRO A 211 17.48 15.05 -10.01
CA PRO A 211 18.07 14.16 -11.03
C PRO A 211 17.15 12.99 -11.38
N THR A 212 16.20 12.64 -10.50
CA THR A 212 15.25 11.55 -10.73
C THR A 212 14.23 11.87 -11.82
N GLN A 213 14.05 13.16 -12.15
CA GLN A 213 13.13 13.61 -13.18
C GLN A 213 13.72 13.57 -14.59
N ALA A 214 15.05 13.38 -14.72
CA ALA A 214 15.72 13.31 -16.00
C ALA A 214 15.12 12.19 -16.88
N PHE A 215 15.05 12.45 -18.18
CA PHE A 215 14.44 11.52 -19.15
C PHE A 215 15.10 10.14 -19.10
N VAL A 216 16.44 10.09 -19.06
CA VAL A 216 17.21 8.84 -18.98
C VAL A 216 16.87 8.06 -17.71
N THR A 217 16.75 8.72 -16.56
CA THR A 217 16.38 8.08 -15.29
C THR A 217 14.98 7.48 -15.36
N LYS A 218 14.02 8.21 -15.94
CA LYS A 218 12.65 7.70 -16.17
C LYS A 218 12.63 6.49 -17.11
N LYS A 219 13.45 6.48 -18.17
CA LYS A 219 13.56 5.34 -19.09
C LYS A 219 14.20 4.13 -18.43
N ILE A 220 15.24 4.32 -17.61
CA ILE A 220 15.86 3.24 -16.83
C ILE A 220 14.88 2.65 -15.82
N LEU A 221 14.11 3.49 -15.10
CA LEU A 221 13.05 3.01 -14.20
C LEU A 221 11.98 2.20 -14.95
N LYS A 222 11.59 2.62 -16.15
CA LYS A 222 10.68 1.85 -17.01
C LYS A 222 11.30 0.51 -17.44
N GLY A 223 12.58 0.49 -17.78
CA GLY A 223 13.33 -0.74 -18.07
C GLY A 223 13.36 -1.69 -16.88
N CYS A 224 13.66 -1.17 -15.69
CA CYS A 224 13.64 -1.89 -14.42
C CYS A 224 12.26 -2.52 -14.16
N GLN A 225 11.16 -1.78 -14.38
CA GLN A 225 9.81 -2.31 -14.25
C GLN A 225 9.51 -3.41 -15.28
N SER A 226 9.98 -3.26 -16.52
CA SER A 226 9.72 -4.21 -17.60
C SER A 226 10.46 -5.53 -17.38
N LEU A 227 11.73 -5.47 -16.95
CA LEU A 227 12.56 -6.65 -16.71
C LEU A 227 12.30 -7.29 -15.33
N GLY A 228 11.97 -6.48 -14.33
CA GLY A 228 11.84 -6.92 -12.93
C GLY A 228 10.41 -7.06 -12.43
N SER A 229 9.38 -6.99 -13.29
CA SER A 229 7.98 -7.03 -12.86
C SER A 229 7.66 -8.33 -12.10
N ARG A 230 7.68 -8.25 -10.77
CA ARG A 230 7.16 -9.29 -9.87
C ARG A 230 5.74 -8.89 -9.47
N LYS A 231 4.76 -9.66 -9.93
CA LYS A 231 3.38 -9.56 -9.41
C LYS A 231 3.38 -9.93 -7.93
N ASP A 232 2.44 -9.36 -7.18
CA ASP A 232 2.24 -9.71 -5.77
C ASP A 232 1.95 -11.21 -5.63
N ALA A 233 2.97 -11.98 -5.19
CA ALA A 233 2.89 -13.43 -5.07
C ALA A 233 1.97 -13.89 -3.94
N ARG A 234 1.50 -12.99 -3.07
CA ARG A 234 0.60 -13.36 -1.97
C ARG A 234 -0.73 -13.85 -2.53
N LEU A 235 -1.20 -15.00 -2.10
CA LEU A 235 -2.49 -15.54 -2.49
C LEU A 235 -3.64 -15.00 -1.62
N PRO A 236 -4.87 -14.92 -2.15
CA PRO A 236 -6.05 -14.55 -1.36
C PRO A 236 -6.40 -15.63 -0.34
N ILE A 237 -6.70 -15.25 0.90
CA ILE A 237 -7.44 -16.13 1.81
C ILE A 237 -8.91 -16.04 1.41
N THR A 238 -9.37 -16.95 0.55
CA THR A 238 -10.77 -17.02 0.11
C THR A 238 -11.68 -17.51 1.24
N GLY A 239 -13.00 -17.39 1.08
CA GLY A 239 -13.97 -17.94 2.04
C GLY A 239 -13.70 -19.43 2.39
N PRO A 240 -13.53 -20.32 1.40
CA PRO A 240 -13.17 -21.71 1.68
C PRO A 240 -11.83 -21.89 2.42
N ILE A 241 -10.79 -21.14 2.03
CA ILE A 241 -9.50 -21.21 2.74
C ILE A 241 -9.64 -20.71 4.18
N LEU A 242 -10.40 -19.63 4.40
CA LEU A 242 -10.69 -19.11 5.74
C LEU A 242 -11.38 -20.17 6.60
N GLN A 243 -12.37 -20.88 6.07
CA GLN A 243 -13.07 -21.94 6.77
C GLN A 243 -12.10 -23.06 7.21
N GLN A 244 -11.20 -23.47 6.31
CA GLN A 244 -10.17 -24.46 6.62
C GLN A 244 -9.17 -23.96 7.66
N ILE A 245 -8.71 -22.70 7.58
CA ILE A 245 -7.84 -22.09 8.60
C ILE A 245 -8.52 -22.13 9.97
N ILE A 246 -9.79 -21.75 10.04
CA ILE A 246 -10.55 -21.73 11.30
C ILE A 246 -10.71 -23.13 11.89
N ALA A 247 -10.94 -24.15 11.06
CA ALA A 247 -11.00 -25.55 11.50
C ALA A 247 -9.62 -26.07 11.95
N ALA A 248 -8.55 -25.69 11.25
CA ALA A 248 -7.18 -26.08 11.58
C ALA A 248 -6.73 -25.58 12.97
N LEU A 249 -7.34 -24.53 13.51
CA LEU A 249 -7.04 -24.03 14.85
C LEU A 249 -7.29 -25.10 15.94
N ASP A 250 -8.26 -26.01 15.74
CA ASP A 250 -8.54 -27.08 16.70
C ASP A 250 -7.42 -28.12 16.78
N HIS A 251 -6.57 -28.19 15.76
CA HIS A 251 -5.43 -29.13 15.69
C HIS A 251 -4.08 -28.45 15.92
N THR A 252 -3.96 -27.18 15.57
CA THR A 252 -2.69 -26.43 15.64
C THR A 252 -2.53 -25.63 16.92
N VAL A 253 -3.61 -25.41 17.68
CA VAL A 253 -3.62 -24.57 18.88
C VAL A 253 -4.26 -25.31 20.05
N SER A 254 -3.45 -25.81 20.97
CA SER A 254 -3.94 -26.59 22.13
C SER A 254 -4.80 -25.76 23.08
N GLN A 255 -4.42 -24.50 23.31
CA GLN A 255 -5.10 -23.63 24.27
C GLN A 255 -6.46 -23.13 23.72
N TYR A 256 -7.55 -23.46 24.41
CA TYR A 256 -8.90 -23.07 24.01
C TYR A 256 -9.11 -21.55 23.93
N SER A 257 -8.59 -20.81 24.91
CA SER A 257 -8.66 -19.33 24.93
C SER A 257 -7.98 -18.72 23.70
N LEU A 258 -6.81 -19.22 23.32
CA LEU A 258 -6.08 -18.77 22.14
C LEU A 258 -6.83 -19.12 20.84
N ARG A 259 -7.52 -20.27 20.78
CA ARG A 259 -8.41 -20.62 19.66
C ARG A 259 -9.53 -19.60 19.48
N LEU A 260 -10.21 -19.20 20.57
CA LEU A 260 -11.25 -18.18 20.52
C LEU A 260 -10.72 -16.83 20.01
N LEU A 261 -9.55 -16.42 20.51
CA LEU A 261 -8.87 -15.18 20.09
C LEU A 261 -8.55 -15.20 18.60
N LEU A 262 -7.85 -16.23 18.11
CA LEU A 262 -7.45 -16.33 16.71
C LEU A 262 -8.66 -16.45 15.78
N ARG A 263 -9.70 -17.19 16.18
CA ARG A 263 -10.94 -17.31 15.42
C ARG A 263 -11.62 -15.97 15.24
N ALA A 264 -11.81 -15.21 16.32
CA ALA A 264 -12.39 -13.88 16.27
C ALA A 264 -11.53 -12.93 15.41
N LEU A 265 -10.21 -12.97 15.58
CA LEU A 265 -9.27 -12.11 14.86
C LEU A 265 -9.27 -12.37 13.35
N PHE A 266 -9.17 -13.62 12.91
CA PHE A 266 -9.13 -13.97 11.49
C PHE A 266 -10.45 -13.71 10.78
N LEU A 267 -11.58 -14.05 11.42
CA LEU A 267 -12.91 -13.75 10.87
C LEU A 267 -13.14 -12.24 10.77
N LEU A 268 -12.78 -11.48 11.80
CA LEU A 268 -12.91 -10.02 11.77
C LEU A 268 -12.00 -9.39 10.71
N ALA A 269 -10.76 -9.87 10.57
CA ALA A 269 -9.82 -9.38 9.57
C ALA A 269 -10.37 -9.53 8.14
N PHE A 270 -10.97 -10.67 7.84
CA PHE A 270 -11.62 -10.93 6.55
C PHE A 270 -12.88 -10.08 6.37
N HIS A 271 -13.86 -10.21 7.27
CA HIS A 271 -15.20 -9.62 7.08
C HIS A 271 -15.23 -8.09 7.17
N ALA A 272 -14.32 -7.46 7.93
CA ALA A 272 -14.21 -6.00 8.04
C ALA A 272 -13.09 -5.40 7.16
N PHE A 273 -12.50 -6.21 6.26
CA PHE A 273 -11.39 -5.80 5.38
C PHE A 273 -10.20 -5.20 6.16
N LEU A 274 -9.96 -5.64 7.40
CA LEU A 274 -8.95 -5.05 8.28
C LEU A 274 -7.55 -5.47 7.84
N ARG A 275 -6.60 -4.55 7.93
CA ARG A 275 -5.18 -4.92 7.92
C ARG A 275 -4.90 -5.57 9.27
N LEU A 276 -4.11 -6.64 9.32
CA LEU A 276 -3.74 -7.21 10.62
C LEU A 276 -3.07 -6.18 11.55
N GLY A 277 -2.31 -5.22 11.00
CA GLY A 277 -1.73 -4.13 11.79
C GLY A 277 -2.74 -3.11 12.34
N GLU A 278 -4.03 -3.18 11.98
CA GLU A 278 -5.11 -2.38 12.59
C GLU A 278 -5.67 -3.08 13.85
N ILE A 279 -5.39 -4.36 14.06
CA ILE A 279 -5.90 -5.19 15.17
C ILE A 279 -4.81 -5.96 15.94
N THR A 280 -3.55 -5.77 15.58
CA THR A 280 -2.37 -6.37 16.23
C THR A 280 -1.26 -5.35 16.34
N VAL A 281 -0.49 -5.42 17.43
CA VAL A 281 0.60 -4.48 17.68
C VAL A 281 1.91 -4.98 17.06
N LYS A 282 2.73 -4.05 16.56
CA LYS A 282 4.13 -4.36 16.18
C LYS A 282 5.07 -4.35 17.39
N SER A 283 4.74 -3.53 18.40
CA SER A 283 5.46 -3.41 19.66
C SER A 283 4.52 -2.84 20.71
N LEU A 284 4.86 -2.99 21.99
CA LEU A 284 4.06 -2.44 23.10
C LEU A 284 3.90 -0.92 23.05
N LYS A 285 4.88 -0.21 22.43
CA LYS A 285 4.81 1.25 22.21
C LYS A 285 3.65 1.66 21.31
N ALA A 286 3.17 0.76 20.44
CA ALA A 286 2.10 1.03 19.47
C ALA A 286 0.72 0.52 19.93
N LYS A 287 0.54 0.20 21.21
CA LYS A 287 -0.72 -0.38 21.73
C LYS A 287 -1.95 0.52 21.56
N ASN A 288 -1.76 1.84 21.53
CA ASN A 288 -2.84 2.81 21.34
C ASN A 288 -3.14 3.06 19.85
N CYS A 289 -2.36 2.50 18.92
CA CYS A 289 -2.50 2.69 17.47
C CYS A 289 -3.32 1.57 16.78
N VAL A 290 -3.94 0.69 17.54
CA VAL A 290 -4.78 -0.42 17.04
C VAL A 290 -6.20 -0.24 17.53
N LEU A 291 -7.16 -0.99 16.98
CA LEU A 291 -8.53 -0.99 17.47
C LEU A 291 -8.57 -1.30 18.97
N GLN A 292 -9.30 -0.48 19.72
CA GLN A 292 -9.48 -0.63 21.15
C GLN A 292 -10.80 -1.34 21.45
N ARG A 293 -10.91 -1.91 22.66
CA ARG A 293 -12.13 -2.53 23.13
C ARG A 293 -13.33 -1.56 23.11
N SER A 294 -13.09 -0.28 23.40
CA SER A 294 -14.09 0.79 23.38
C SER A 294 -14.61 1.12 21.98
N ASP A 295 -13.89 0.74 20.92
CA ASP A 295 -14.30 1.00 19.54
C ASP A 295 -15.33 0.00 19.01
N VAL A 296 -15.64 -1.05 19.79
CA VAL A 296 -16.48 -2.19 19.39
C VAL A 296 -17.75 -2.25 20.22
N THR A 297 -18.89 -2.14 19.54
CA THR A 297 -20.22 -2.20 20.16
C THR A 297 -21.12 -3.19 19.42
N PHE A 298 -21.87 -4.00 20.16
CA PHE A 298 -22.85 -4.92 19.59
C PHE A 298 -24.21 -4.21 19.48
N SER A 299 -24.89 -4.38 18.35
CA SER A 299 -26.25 -3.86 18.19
C SER A 299 -27.20 -4.57 19.15
N LYS A 300 -28.11 -3.80 19.77
CA LYS A 300 -29.18 -4.31 20.64
C LYS A 300 -30.47 -4.64 19.87
N GLY A 301 -30.46 -4.49 18.54
CA GLY A 301 -31.63 -4.68 17.67
C GLY A 301 -31.84 -6.15 17.24
N PRO A 302 -32.91 -6.42 16.45
CA PRO A 302 -33.26 -7.78 16.02
C PRO A 302 -32.18 -8.41 15.12
N SER A 303 -31.51 -7.60 14.31
CA SER A 303 -30.33 -8.02 13.54
C SER A 303 -29.08 -7.89 14.41
N ARG A 304 -28.53 -9.04 14.82
CA ARG A 304 -27.24 -9.12 15.51
C ARG A 304 -26.14 -8.60 14.58
N ALA A 305 -25.47 -7.55 14.99
CA ALA A 305 -24.37 -6.94 14.26
C ALA A 305 -23.34 -6.38 15.25
N VAL A 306 -22.13 -6.13 14.77
CA VAL A 306 -21.12 -5.38 15.50
C VAL A 306 -20.76 -4.11 14.73
N GLN A 307 -20.71 -2.99 15.44
CA GLN A 307 -20.21 -1.73 14.95
C GLN A 307 -18.78 -1.53 15.46
N ILE A 308 -17.89 -1.17 14.53
CA ILE A 308 -16.47 -0.93 14.78
C ILE A 308 -16.18 0.51 14.35
N ILE A 309 -15.73 1.33 15.30
CA ILE A 309 -15.38 2.73 15.05
C ILE A 309 -13.87 2.81 14.80
N MET A 310 -13.46 3.02 13.56
CA MET A 310 -12.07 3.22 13.21
C MET A 310 -11.72 4.71 13.25
N ARG A 311 -10.85 5.10 14.18
CA ARG A 311 -10.35 6.48 14.32
C ARG A 311 -8.99 6.65 13.65
N ASP A 312 -8.10 5.67 13.84
CA ASP A 312 -6.78 5.68 13.23
C ASP A 312 -6.67 4.57 12.20
N TYR A 313 -6.43 4.96 10.95
CA TYR A 313 -6.10 4.03 9.87
C TYR A 313 -5.27 4.73 8.81
N LYS A 314 -4.55 3.92 8.02
CA LYS A 314 -3.49 4.39 7.09
C LYS A 314 -3.91 5.50 6.13
N THR A 315 -5.18 5.55 5.74
CA THR A 315 -5.72 6.50 4.77
C THR A 315 -6.50 7.64 5.43
N ASN A 316 -6.59 7.68 6.76
CA ASN A 316 -7.33 8.69 7.52
C ASN A 316 -6.52 9.96 7.78
N LYS A 317 -6.31 10.79 6.74
CA LYS A 317 -5.56 12.05 6.91
C LYS A 317 -6.33 13.14 7.66
N HIS A 318 -7.66 13.05 7.68
CA HIS A 318 -8.54 14.07 8.27
C HIS A 318 -9.08 13.67 9.64
N HIS A 319 -8.58 12.56 10.21
CA HIS A 319 -9.02 12.01 11.50
C HIS A 319 -10.54 11.81 11.62
N THR A 320 -11.22 11.62 10.49
CA THR A 320 -12.67 11.40 10.48
C THR A 320 -12.95 9.94 10.83
N PRO A 321 -13.78 9.66 11.85
CA PRO A 321 -14.08 8.29 12.22
C PRO A 321 -14.86 7.59 11.11
N LEU A 322 -14.47 6.35 10.80
CA LEU A 322 -15.22 5.46 9.92
C LEU A 322 -15.93 4.41 10.76
N ILE A 323 -17.22 4.22 10.52
CA ILE A 323 -18.00 3.16 11.16
C ILE A 323 -18.11 1.98 10.20
N ILE A 324 -17.65 0.81 10.64
CA ILE A 324 -17.82 -0.46 9.93
C ILE A 324 -18.90 -1.24 10.67
N SER A 325 -19.97 -1.60 9.96
CA SER A 325 -21.00 -2.50 10.48
C SER A 325 -20.81 -3.88 9.88
N VAL A 326 -20.53 -4.87 10.74
CA VAL A 326 -20.43 -6.28 10.35
C VAL A 326 -21.68 -7.00 10.83
N GLN A 327 -22.44 -7.55 9.88
CA GLN A 327 -23.67 -8.29 10.15
C GLN A 327 -23.35 -9.72 10.60
N ALA A 328 -24.19 -10.28 11.47
CA ALA A 328 -24.08 -11.68 11.85
C ALA A 328 -24.55 -12.60 10.71
N CYS A 329 -23.97 -13.80 10.68
CA CYS A 329 -24.40 -14.91 9.84
C CYS A 329 -24.88 -16.03 10.77
N PRO A 330 -26.14 -16.03 11.22
CA PRO A 330 -26.63 -16.90 12.32
C PRO A 330 -26.41 -18.39 12.08
N ASP A 331 -26.52 -18.82 10.82
CA ASP A 331 -26.43 -20.23 10.42
C ASP A 331 -25.00 -20.66 10.06
N SER A 332 -24.01 -19.81 10.31
CA SER A 332 -22.61 -20.08 10.00
C SER A 332 -21.77 -20.19 11.26
N THR A 333 -21.08 -21.31 11.42
CA THR A 333 -20.03 -21.48 12.44
C THR A 333 -18.87 -20.49 12.24
N TYR A 334 -18.79 -19.85 11.07
CA TYR A 334 -17.80 -18.84 10.70
C TYR A 334 -18.32 -17.41 10.84
N CYS A 335 -19.38 -17.20 11.62
CA CYS A 335 -19.93 -15.87 11.89
C CYS A 335 -18.91 -14.99 12.64
N PRO A 336 -18.46 -13.84 12.08
CA PRO A 336 -17.52 -12.94 12.75
C PRO A 336 -18.10 -12.32 14.02
N VAL A 337 -19.41 -12.02 14.04
CA VAL A 337 -20.10 -11.42 15.19
C VAL A 337 -20.13 -12.40 16.36
N THR A 338 -20.50 -13.66 16.11
CA THR A 338 -20.54 -14.71 17.15
C THR A 338 -19.14 -15.00 17.68
N ALA A 339 -18.14 -15.10 16.80
CA ALA A 339 -16.76 -15.34 17.22
C ALA A 339 -16.21 -14.21 18.09
N LEU A 340 -16.45 -12.95 17.68
CA LEU A 340 -16.02 -11.78 18.44
C LEU A 340 -16.75 -11.67 19.79
N PHE A 341 -18.05 -11.99 19.82
CA PHE A 341 -18.82 -12.04 21.06
C PHE A 341 -18.24 -13.09 22.02
N ASN A 342 -18.01 -14.32 21.56
CA ASN A 342 -17.45 -15.38 22.38
C ASN A 342 -16.07 -15.03 22.93
N TYR A 343 -15.21 -14.41 22.11
CA TYR A 343 -13.92 -13.89 22.55
C TYR A 343 -14.08 -12.84 23.68
N ILE A 344 -14.93 -11.84 23.49
CA ILE A 344 -15.14 -10.77 24.49
C ILE A 344 -15.73 -11.33 25.78
N GLN A 345 -16.68 -12.27 25.70
CA GLN A 345 -17.28 -12.90 26.89
C GLN A 345 -16.29 -13.78 27.67
N TRP A 346 -15.35 -14.41 26.98
CA TRP A 346 -14.30 -15.20 27.62
C TRP A 346 -13.26 -14.31 28.32
N TYR A 347 -12.74 -13.31 27.60
CA TYR A 347 -11.65 -12.46 28.10
C TYR A 347 -12.11 -11.32 29.03
N LYS A 348 -13.38 -10.92 28.96
CA LYS A 348 -14.08 -9.97 29.86
C LYS A 348 -13.43 -8.60 30.08
N HIS A 349 -12.43 -8.25 29.27
CA HIS A 349 -11.80 -6.95 29.36
C HIS A 349 -12.69 -5.85 28.79
N THR A 350 -12.57 -4.67 29.38
CA THR A 350 -13.40 -3.50 29.07
C THR A 350 -12.59 -2.36 28.46
N THR A 351 -11.26 -2.38 28.57
CA THR A 351 -10.35 -1.32 28.12
C THR A 351 -9.12 -1.91 27.41
N GLY A 352 -8.35 -1.04 26.72
CA GLY A 352 -7.14 -1.43 26.02
C GLY A 352 -7.38 -2.00 24.61
N PRO A 353 -6.35 -2.58 23.98
CA PRO A 353 -6.45 -3.15 22.64
C PRO A 353 -7.54 -4.22 22.55
N LEU A 354 -8.27 -4.23 21.43
CA LEU A 354 -9.38 -5.17 21.21
C LEU A 354 -8.96 -6.62 21.38
N PHE A 355 -7.76 -6.99 20.91
CA PHE A 355 -7.22 -8.32 21.08
C PHE A 355 -6.02 -8.29 22.04
N GLN A 356 -6.19 -8.97 23.17
CA GLN A 356 -5.17 -9.19 24.19
C GLN A 356 -5.06 -10.67 24.57
N THR A 357 -3.90 -11.08 25.07
CA THR A 357 -3.65 -12.40 25.66
C THR A 357 -4.35 -12.53 27.01
N ILE A 358 -4.36 -13.73 27.58
CA ILE A 358 -5.01 -13.99 28.88
C ILE A 358 -4.38 -13.14 29.99
N ASP A 359 -3.10 -12.81 29.85
CA ASP A 359 -2.33 -11.96 30.76
C ASP A 359 -2.59 -10.45 30.56
N GLY A 360 -3.54 -10.07 29.67
CA GLY A 360 -3.85 -8.68 29.37
C GLY A 360 -2.83 -7.98 28.46
N LEU A 361 -1.90 -8.72 27.86
CA LEU A 361 -0.92 -8.14 26.94
C LEU A 361 -1.49 -7.99 25.53
N PRO A 362 -1.18 -6.89 24.80
CA PRO A 362 -1.64 -6.72 23.44
C PRO A 362 -1.13 -7.83 22.52
N VAL A 363 -1.99 -8.32 21.63
CA VAL A 363 -1.61 -9.36 20.66
C VAL A 363 -0.65 -8.81 19.62
N THR A 364 0.50 -9.47 19.46
CA THR A 364 1.54 -9.04 18.52
C THR A 364 1.29 -9.58 17.11
N TYR A 365 1.67 -8.78 16.11
CA TYR A 365 1.61 -9.19 14.70
C TYR A 365 2.41 -10.49 14.46
N SER A 366 3.60 -10.61 15.08
CA SER A 366 4.46 -11.79 14.93
C SER A 366 3.76 -13.06 15.41
N MET A 367 3.15 -13.02 16.61
CA MET A 367 2.42 -14.16 17.19
C MET A 367 1.29 -14.60 16.25
N VAL A 368 0.44 -13.67 15.81
CA VAL A 368 -0.69 -13.98 14.91
C VAL A 368 -0.22 -14.53 13.58
N THR A 369 0.86 -13.97 12.99
CA THR A 369 1.38 -14.51 11.74
C THR A 369 2.05 -15.87 11.89
N SER A 370 2.64 -16.18 13.04
CA SER A 370 3.15 -17.52 13.34
C SER A 370 2.01 -18.54 13.35
N GLN A 371 0.93 -18.23 14.08
CA GLN A 371 -0.26 -19.09 14.15
C GLN A 371 -0.95 -19.24 12.79
N LEU A 372 -1.01 -18.17 11.99
CA LEU A 372 -1.51 -18.25 10.61
C LEU A 372 -0.66 -19.20 9.77
N LYS A 373 0.67 -19.14 9.86
CA LYS A 373 1.56 -20.04 9.12
C LYS A 373 1.34 -21.50 9.50
N SER A 374 1.24 -21.80 10.80
CA SER A 374 0.95 -23.15 11.29
C SER A 374 -0.38 -23.69 10.76
N ALA A 375 -1.44 -22.87 10.79
CA ALA A 375 -2.75 -23.24 10.25
C ALA A 375 -2.72 -23.46 8.72
N ILE A 376 -2.02 -22.59 7.97
CA ILE A 376 -1.85 -22.71 6.51
C ILE A 376 -1.09 -23.99 6.15
N GLN A 377 -0.02 -24.30 6.89
CA GLN A 377 0.77 -25.51 6.69
C GLN A 377 -0.07 -26.77 6.99
N PHE A 378 -0.88 -26.74 8.05
CA PHE A 378 -1.75 -27.85 8.42
C PHE A 378 -2.77 -28.20 7.33
N ILE A 379 -3.30 -27.20 6.62
CA ILE A 379 -4.26 -27.41 5.52
C ILE A 379 -3.57 -27.72 4.17
N GLY A 380 -2.26 -27.99 4.18
CA GLY A 380 -1.49 -28.40 3.00
C GLY A 380 -1.13 -27.28 2.02
N LEU A 381 -1.20 -26.02 2.44
CA LEU A 381 -0.84 -24.87 1.60
C LEU A 381 0.53 -24.29 2.00
N SER A 382 1.22 -23.63 1.05
CA SER A 382 2.54 -23.01 1.28
C SER A 382 2.43 -21.73 2.13
N PRO A 383 2.99 -21.68 3.35
CA PRO A 383 2.91 -20.51 4.22
C PRO A 383 3.57 -19.24 3.64
N GLU A 384 4.51 -19.40 2.71
CA GLU A 384 5.26 -18.31 2.06
C GLU A 384 4.33 -17.42 1.22
N GLN A 385 3.25 -18.01 0.70
CA GLN A 385 2.26 -17.37 -0.15
C GLN A 385 1.16 -16.65 0.64
N PHE A 386 1.04 -16.87 1.96
CA PHE A 386 -0.02 -16.29 2.79
C PHE A 386 0.57 -15.38 3.87
N LYS A 387 0.12 -14.11 3.88
CA LYS A 387 0.55 -13.11 4.85
C LYS A 387 -0.66 -12.35 5.39
N GLY A 388 -0.48 -11.46 6.35
CA GLY A 388 -1.59 -10.69 6.91
C GLY A 388 -2.43 -9.90 5.89
N HIS A 389 -1.83 -9.48 4.76
CA HIS A 389 -2.57 -8.80 3.68
C HIS A 389 -3.45 -9.76 2.86
N SER A 390 -3.20 -11.07 2.90
CA SER A 390 -3.97 -12.09 2.18
C SER A 390 -5.44 -12.11 2.59
N PHE A 391 -5.77 -11.75 3.84
CA PHE A 391 -7.16 -11.55 4.28
C PHE A 391 -7.88 -10.48 3.46
N ARG A 392 -7.22 -9.34 3.21
CA ARG A 392 -7.79 -8.24 2.44
C ARG A 392 -7.88 -8.54 0.95
N ILE A 393 -6.90 -9.25 0.40
CA ILE A 393 -6.96 -9.74 -0.99
C ILE A 393 -8.17 -10.68 -1.14
N GLY A 394 -8.33 -11.59 -0.19
CA GLY A 394 -9.47 -12.50 -0.10
C GLY A 394 -10.81 -11.80 0.00
N ALA A 395 -10.95 -10.85 0.93
CA ALA A 395 -12.18 -10.08 1.13
C ALA A 395 -12.56 -9.27 -0.12
N ALA A 396 -11.59 -8.62 -0.78
CA ALA A 396 -11.82 -7.91 -2.05
C ALA A 396 -12.29 -8.84 -3.15
N THR A 397 -11.62 -9.98 -3.31
CA THR A 397 -11.97 -11.00 -4.29
C THR A 397 -13.37 -11.56 -4.03
N HIS A 398 -13.71 -11.78 -2.76
CA HIS A 398 -15.01 -12.28 -2.36
C HIS A 398 -16.14 -11.28 -2.64
N ALA A 399 -15.95 -10.01 -2.28
CA ALA A 399 -16.93 -8.97 -2.61
C ALA A 399 -17.10 -8.80 -4.13
N ALA A 400 -16.01 -8.85 -4.90
CA ALA A 400 -16.11 -8.85 -6.36
C ALA A 400 -16.90 -10.06 -6.88
N SER A 401 -16.68 -11.26 -6.33
CA SER A 401 -17.43 -12.46 -6.71
C SER A 401 -18.92 -12.41 -6.34
N MET A 402 -19.28 -11.57 -5.36
CA MET A 402 -20.66 -11.29 -4.98
C MET A 402 -21.30 -10.17 -5.84
N GLY A 403 -20.59 -9.64 -6.84
CA GLY A 403 -21.10 -8.61 -7.74
C GLY A 403 -21.06 -7.18 -7.18
N PHE A 404 -20.32 -6.93 -6.09
CA PHE A 404 -20.12 -5.57 -5.60
C PHE A 404 -19.32 -4.75 -6.62
N SER A 405 -19.70 -3.48 -6.81
CA SER A 405 -18.97 -2.59 -7.73
C SER A 405 -17.59 -2.22 -7.20
N ASP A 406 -16.69 -1.87 -8.12
CA ASP A 406 -15.35 -1.36 -7.81
C ASP A 406 -15.36 -0.24 -6.78
N GLN A 407 -16.30 0.71 -6.89
CA GLN A 407 -16.46 1.83 -5.95
C GLN A 407 -16.80 1.35 -4.54
N VAL A 408 -17.69 0.36 -4.42
CA VAL A 408 -18.08 -0.19 -3.12
C VAL A 408 -16.92 -0.98 -2.51
N ILE A 409 -16.24 -1.82 -3.28
CA ILE A 409 -15.07 -2.59 -2.82
C ILE A 409 -13.96 -1.63 -2.38
N GLN A 410 -13.68 -0.60 -3.18
CA GLN A 410 -12.69 0.44 -2.86
C GLN A 410 -12.99 1.08 -1.49
N LYS A 411 -14.26 1.44 -1.25
CA LYS A 411 -14.74 2.02 0.01
C LYS A 411 -14.65 1.02 1.18
N MET A 412 -15.10 -0.23 1.00
CA MET A 412 -15.06 -1.29 2.02
C MET A 412 -13.64 -1.52 2.54
N GLY A 413 -12.66 -1.63 1.63
CA GLY A 413 -11.28 -1.79 2.04
C GLY A 413 -10.54 -0.49 2.35
N ARG A 414 -11.14 0.68 2.18
CA ARG A 414 -10.50 1.98 2.50
C ARG A 414 -9.24 2.20 1.65
N TRP A 415 -9.33 1.92 0.35
CA TRP A 415 -8.25 2.18 -0.61
C TRP A 415 -8.43 3.57 -1.23
N ASN A 416 -7.33 4.35 -1.32
CA ASN A 416 -7.36 5.69 -1.92
C ASN A 416 -6.96 5.69 -3.41
N SER A 417 -6.70 4.52 -3.98
CA SER A 417 -6.27 4.36 -5.37
C SER A 417 -6.77 3.05 -5.93
N ASP A 418 -6.57 2.86 -7.23
CA ASP A 418 -6.91 1.65 -7.98
C ASP A 418 -6.04 0.43 -7.64
N ALA A 419 -5.16 0.52 -6.63
CA ALA A 419 -4.33 -0.60 -6.16
C ALA A 419 -5.16 -1.84 -5.79
N PHE A 420 -6.42 -1.66 -5.38
CA PHE A 420 -7.31 -2.77 -5.04
C PHE A 420 -7.69 -3.65 -6.25
N LYS A 421 -7.66 -3.11 -7.47
CA LYS A 421 -7.96 -3.86 -8.70
C LYS A 421 -6.98 -5.02 -8.89
N HIS A 422 -5.72 -4.85 -8.50
CA HIS A 422 -4.72 -5.93 -8.50
C HIS A 422 -4.95 -7.01 -7.43
N TYR A 423 -5.80 -6.73 -6.43
CA TYR A 423 -6.16 -7.71 -5.40
C TYR A 423 -7.36 -8.56 -5.78
N ILE A 424 -8.25 -8.06 -6.66
CA ILE A 424 -9.39 -8.83 -7.14
C ILE A 424 -8.87 -9.92 -8.07
N ARG A 425 -8.96 -11.17 -7.63
CA ARG A 425 -8.43 -12.34 -8.34
C ARG A 425 -9.51 -13.39 -8.53
N ILE A 426 -10.44 -13.12 -9.43
CA ILE A 426 -11.48 -14.07 -9.83
C ILE A 426 -10.90 -14.95 -10.93
N GLN A 427 -10.64 -16.22 -10.62
CA GLN A 427 -10.11 -17.18 -11.59
C GLN A 427 -11.20 -17.86 -12.42
N SER A 428 -12.45 -17.87 -11.94
CA SER A 428 -13.60 -18.41 -12.67
C SER A 428 -14.88 -17.68 -12.25
N PHE A 429 -15.81 -17.53 -13.18
CA PHE A 429 -17.15 -17.02 -12.95
C PHE A 429 -18.17 -18.12 -13.26
N LYS A 430 -19.22 -18.24 -12.43
CA LYS A 430 -20.40 -19.06 -12.73
C LYS A 430 -21.49 -18.09 -13.15
N LEU A 431 -22.00 -18.25 -14.37
CA LEU A 431 -23.10 -17.47 -14.93
C LEU A 431 -24.44 -18.11 -14.56
#